data_AF-A0A1V1WA50-F1
#
_entry.id   AF-A0A1V1WA50-F1
#
_cell.length_a   1.000
_cell.length_b   1.000
_cell.length_c   1.000
_cell.angle_alpha   90.00
_cell.angle_beta   90.00
_cell.angle_gamma   90.00
#
_symmetry.space_group_name_H-M   'P 1'
#
loop_
_entity.id
_entity.type
_entity.pdbx_description
1 polymer ?
#
loop_
_entity_poly.entity_id
_entity_poly.type
_entity_poly.pdbx_seq_one_letter_code
_entity_poly.pdbx_strand_id
1 'polypeptide(L)'
;MNLHEHLTATLDRVDETGPDLVRLTAVARRRGTGLRRRRTTGLAAAASVAVLAMTGGVVVAISGPDGTGPSIATEPVRPDLGGATAPTTGESAALALQWTVGQQRPGSASDLAGQLSATSGDYYVEIHWDDADALGASVVGLNVQHGRGMHATCDDPEHLGCRATRLSDGSELTTYEERADVPGGPATRRVADLLRPDRIRIVASSTDGVDAEDGSWDRTRPTPPLSLADLTSIVRRPMWGDELPVAFVDAGQGLEPYRDLDDHGGWIHGPA
;
A
#
# COMPACT_ATOMS: atom_id res chain seq x y z
N MET A 1 -32.59 -37.87 3.67
CA MET A 1 -31.19 -37.43 3.79
C MET A 1 -30.89 -37.32 5.27
N ASN A 2 -30.02 -38.18 5.78
CA ASN A 2 -29.85 -38.38 7.23
C ASN A 2 -28.80 -37.39 7.78
N LEU A 3 -28.90 -36.97 9.05
CA LEU A 3 -28.00 -35.99 9.67
C LEU A 3 -26.51 -36.37 9.54
N HIS A 4 -26.25 -37.68 9.45
CA HIS A 4 -24.92 -38.24 9.24
C HIS A 4 -24.35 -37.91 7.85
N GLU A 5 -25.15 -37.92 6.78
CA GLU A 5 -24.70 -37.53 5.43
C GLU A 5 -24.37 -36.04 5.34
N HIS A 6 -25.08 -35.20 6.11
CA HIS A 6 -24.81 -33.76 6.13
C HIS A 6 -23.53 -33.42 6.89
N LEU A 7 -23.23 -34.16 7.96
CA LEU A 7 -21.99 -34.00 8.73
C LEU A 7 -20.75 -34.45 7.95
N THR A 8 -20.82 -35.57 7.22
CA THR A 8 -19.70 -36.04 6.39
C THR A 8 -19.43 -35.08 5.22
N ALA A 9 -20.48 -34.59 4.53
CA ALA A 9 -20.33 -33.61 3.45
C ALA A 9 -19.80 -32.25 3.93
N THR A 10 -20.03 -31.90 5.21
CA THR A 10 -19.50 -30.65 5.78
C THR A 10 -18.03 -30.81 6.20
N LEU A 11 -17.62 -32.00 6.67
CA LEU A 11 -16.23 -32.28 7.03
C LEU A 11 -15.33 -32.43 5.78
N ASP A 12 -15.81 -33.07 4.71
CA ASP A 12 -15.08 -33.14 3.43
C ASP A 12 -14.86 -31.75 2.82
N ARG A 13 -15.81 -30.83 2.97
CA ARG A 13 -15.69 -29.46 2.49
C ARG A 13 -14.72 -28.61 3.32
N VAL A 14 -14.51 -28.95 4.60
CA VAL A 14 -13.53 -28.27 5.46
C VAL A 14 -12.11 -28.72 5.11
N ASP A 15 -11.92 -29.98 4.72
CA ASP A 15 -10.62 -30.51 4.28
C ASP A 15 -10.15 -29.90 2.93
N GLU A 16 -11.09 -29.53 2.05
CA GLU A 16 -10.80 -28.80 0.80
C GLU A 16 -10.50 -27.30 1.01
N THR A 17 -10.84 -26.75 2.18
CA THR A 17 -10.53 -25.36 2.58
C THR A 17 -9.42 -25.26 3.62
N GLY A 18 -8.60 -26.31 3.75
CA GLY A 18 -7.37 -26.22 4.51
C GLY A 18 -6.53 -25.03 4.00
N PRO A 19 -5.96 -24.18 4.89
CA PRO A 19 -5.07 -23.13 4.44
C PRO A 19 -3.97 -23.76 3.60
N ASP A 20 -3.77 -23.27 2.38
CA ASP A 20 -2.75 -23.78 1.47
C ASP A 20 -1.37 -23.62 2.11
N LEU A 21 -0.97 -24.64 2.87
CA LEU A 21 0.26 -24.66 3.65
C LEU A 21 1.48 -24.57 2.73
N VAL A 22 1.36 -25.01 1.48
CA VAL A 22 2.41 -24.91 0.46
C VAL A 22 2.58 -23.45 0.05
N ARG A 23 1.47 -22.73 -0.18
CA ARG A 23 1.51 -21.29 -0.45
C ARG A 23 2.00 -20.49 0.76
N LEU A 24 1.53 -20.81 1.97
CA LEU A 24 1.98 -20.13 3.19
C LEU A 24 3.47 -20.37 3.46
N THR A 25 3.98 -21.60 3.26
CA THR A 25 5.42 -21.88 3.39
C THR A 25 6.23 -21.22 2.28
N ALA A 26 5.72 -21.14 1.05
CA ALA A 26 6.38 -20.42 -0.03
C ALA A 26 6.49 -18.90 0.25
N VAL A 27 5.42 -18.27 0.73
CA VAL A 27 5.40 -16.84 1.11
C VAL A 27 6.32 -16.59 2.32
N ALA A 28 6.23 -17.43 3.37
CA ALA A 28 7.09 -17.32 4.55
C ALA A 28 8.59 -17.51 4.19
N ARG A 29 8.90 -18.44 3.28
CA ARG A 29 10.27 -18.66 2.80
C ARG A 29 10.80 -17.47 2.00
N ARG A 30 9.98 -16.90 1.10
CA ARG A 30 10.34 -15.72 0.29
C ARG A 30 10.59 -14.49 1.20
N ARG A 31 9.71 -14.24 2.18
CA ARG A 31 9.87 -13.16 3.19
C ARG A 31 11.10 -13.38 4.08
N GLY A 32 11.35 -14.62 4.51
CA GLY A 32 12.53 -14.99 5.29
C GLY A 32 13.87 -14.83 4.56
N THR A 33 13.91 -15.07 3.25
CA THR A 33 15.14 -14.89 2.44
C THR A 33 15.49 -13.42 2.22
N GLY A 34 14.49 -12.54 2.07
CA GLY A 34 14.70 -11.09 1.94
C GLY A 34 15.33 -10.48 3.19
N LEU A 35 14.83 -10.86 4.38
CA LEU A 35 15.35 -10.40 5.67
C LEU A 35 16.79 -10.86 5.92
N ARG A 36 17.18 -12.06 5.47
CA ARG A 36 18.57 -12.54 5.62
C ARG A 36 19.54 -11.81 4.69
N ARG A 37 19.15 -11.52 3.45
CA ARG A 37 19.98 -10.74 2.51
C ARG A 37 20.28 -9.33 3.04
N ARG A 38 19.30 -8.67 3.66
CA ARG A 38 19.47 -7.34 4.28
C ARG A 38 20.43 -7.36 5.49
N ARG A 39 20.57 -8.49 6.18
CA ARG A 39 21.53 -8.63 7.29
C ARG A 39 22.95 -8.94 6.85
N THR A 40 23.15 -9.51 5.65
CA THR A 40 24.49 -9.87 5.16
C THR A 40 25.30 -8.70 4.60
N THR A 41 24.69 -7.54 4.33
CA THR A 41 25.41 -6.34 3.85
C THR A 41 25.84 -5.37 4.97
N GLY A 42 25.50 -5.63 6.24
CA GLY A 42 25.70 -4.66 7.34
C GLY A 42 26.67 -5.04 8.46
N LEU A 43 27.35 -6.19 8.43
CA LEU A 43 28.20 -6.61 9.55
C LEU A 43 29.50 -7.26 9.07
N ALA A 44 30.48 -6.43 8.74
CA ALA A 44 31.88 -6.80 8.72
C ALA A 44 32.60 -6.15 9.92
N ALA A 45 32.58 -6.82 11.08
CA ALA A 45 33.64 -6.77 12.09
C ALA A 45 33.36 -7.78 13.24
N ALA A 46 34.20 -8.83 13.30
CA ALA A 46 34.72 -9.56 14.47
C ALA A 46 33.74 -10.12 15.55
N ALA A 47 33.85 -11.33 16.11
CA ALA A 47 34.75 -12.46 15.98
C ALA A 47 34.18 -13.68 16.77
N SER A 48 34.55 -14.89 16.35
CA SER A 48 34.86 -16.10 17.14
C SER A 48 33.85 -16.86 18.04
N VAL A 49 33.53 -18.08 17.57
CA VAL A 49 33.57 -19.41 18.26
C VAL A 49 32.67 -19.66 19.49
N ALA A 50 31.71 -20.58 19.34
CA ALA A 50 31.77 -21.93 19.95
C ALA A 50 30.60 -22.81 19.49
N VAL A 51 30.91 -23.91 18.82
CA VAL A 51 30.00 -25.04 18.56
C VAL A 51 30.11 -25.99 19.76
N LEU A 52 28.99 -26.20 20.45
CA LEU A 52 28.82 -27.32 21.38
C LEU A 52 27.49 -28.00 21.07
N ALA A 53 27.62 -29.17 20.43
CA ALA A 53 26.57 -30.17 20.38
C ALA A 53 26.44 -30.82 21.77
N MET A 54 25.22 -31.08 22.22
CA MET A 54 24.75 -32.40 22.69
C MET A 54 23.36 -32.31 23.35
N THR A 55 22.43 -33.09 22.78
CA THR A 55 21.37 -33.91 23.42
C THR A 55 20.64 -33.41 24.67
N GLY A 56 19.30 -33.35 24.57
CA GLY A 56 18.37 -33.48 25.70
C GLY A 56 17.32 -32.38 25.80
N GLY A 57 16.31 -32.40 24.92
CA GLY A 57 15.17 -31.50 25.01
C GLY A 57 14.15 -31.98 26.04
N VAL A 58 14.39 -31.67 27.32
CA VAL A 58 13.34 -31.61 28.35
C VAL A 58 12.31 -30.58 27.90
N VAL A 59 11.04 -30.96 27.79
CA VAL A 59 9.93 -30.01 27.66
C VAL A 59 9.78 -29.30 29.00
N VAL A 60 10.54 -28.22 29.21
CA VAL A 60 10.26 -27.27 30.29
C VAL A 60 9.09 -26.44 29.82
N ALA A 61 7.89 -26.81 30.27
CA ALA A 61 6.74 -25.92 30.24
C ALA A 61 7.06 -24.74 31.17
N ILE A 62 7.57 -23.65 30.59
CA ILE A 62 7.70 -22.38 31.29
C ILE A 62 6.27 -21.83 31.38
N SER A 63 5.56 -22.18 32.45
CA SER A 63 4.37 -21.45 32.88
C SER A 63 4.83 -20.05 33.25
N GLY A 64 4.71 -19.11 32.32
CA GLY A 64 4.92 -17.69 32.60
C GLY A 64 3.91 -17.24 33.66
N PRO A 65 4.31 -16.41 34.63
CA PRO A 65 3.39 -15.88 35.62
C PRO A 65 2.27 -15.12 34.92
N ASP A 66 1.04 -15.25 35.44
CA ASP A 66 -0.13 -14.48 35.01
C ASP A 66 0.20 -12.98 35.03
N GLY A 67 0.62 -12.48 33.89
CA GLY A 67 1.04 -11.11 33.71
C GLY A 67 -0.18 -10.21 33.64
N THR A 68 -0.72 -9.81 34.80
CA THR A 68 -1.57 -8.62 34.94
C THR A 68 -0.75 -7.34 34.78
N GLY A 69 0.08 -7.28 33.74
CA GLY A 69 0.73 -6.06 33.31
C GLY A 69 -0.30 -5.19 32.59
N PRO A 70 -0.33 -3.87 32.82
CA PRO A 70 -1.19 -2.98 32.06
C PRO A 70 -0.87 -3.15 30.57
N SER A 71 -1.88 -3.53 29.79
CA SER A 71 -1.78 -3.52 28.33
C SER A 71 -1.62 -2.06 27.89
N ILE A 72 -0.38 -1.65 27.63
CA ILE A 72 -0.09 -0.36 27.02
C ILE A 72 -0.24 -0.55 25.51
N ALA A 73 -1.48 -0.77 25.06
CA ALA A 73 -1.83 -0.50 23.67
C ALA A 73 -1.89 1.03 23.55
N THR A 74 -0.75 1.65 23.24
CA THR A 74 -0.71 3.08 22.93
C THR A 74 -1.61 3.29 21.72
N GLU A 75 -2.75 3.94 21.94
CA GLU A 75 -3.64 4.33 20.86
C GLU A 75 -2.83 5.18 19.86
N PRO A 76 -2.88 4.87 18.55
CA PRO A 76 -2.11 5.63 17.57
C PRO A 76 -2.52 7.10 17.64
N VAL A 77 -1.56 7.94 18.01
CA VAL A 77 -1.76 9.39 18.12
C VAL A 77 -2.15 9.89 16.73
N ARG A 78 -3.39 10.37 16.58
CA ARG A 78 -3.79 11.09 15.38
C ARG A 78 -2.98 12.39 15.34
N PRO A 79 -2.18 12.63 14.31
CA PRO A 79 -1.45 13.88 14.21
C PRO A 79 -2.46 15.03 14.20
N ASP A 80 -2.27 16.00 15.08
CA ASP A 80 -2.89 17.30 14.91
C ASP A 80 -2.24 17.92 13.68
N LEU A 81 -2.98 17.94 12.57
CA LEU A 81 -2.48 18.48 11.31
C LEU A 81 -2.27 19.99 11.39
N GLY A 82 -2.76 20.66 12.44
CA GLY A 82 -2.63 22.10 12.61
C GLY A 82 -3.24 22.88 11.45
N GLY A 83 -3.03 24.21 11.46
CA GLY A 83 -3.37 25.09 10.34
C GLY A 83 -2.15 25.55 9.53
N ALA A 84 -0.93 25.20 9.97
CA ALA A 84 0.30 25.59 9.29
C ALA A 84 0.62 24.61 8.17
N THR A 85 0.99 25.15 7.01
CA THR A 85 1.36 24.42 5.81
C THR A 85 2.77 24.82 5.37
N ALA A 86 3.43 23.93 4.63
CA ALA A 86 4.75 24.16 4.04
C ALA A 86 4.82 23.49 2.65
N PRO A 87 5.75 23.89 1.77
CA PRO A 87 5.87 23.34 0.43
C PRO A 87 5.96 21.81 0.43
N THR A 88 5.19 21.18 -0.46
CA THR A 88 5.16 19.73 -0.63
C THR A 88 6.50 19.23 -1.16
N THR A 89 7.02 18.16 -0.55
CA THR A 89 8.10 17.30 -1.08
C THR A 89 7.56 15.89 -1.40
N GLY A 90 8.30 15.10 -2.17
CA GLY A 90 7.92 13.71 -2.46
C GLY A 90 7.77 12.86 -1.20
N GLU A 91 8.67 13.00 -0.23
CA GLU A 91 8.64 12.32 1.08
C GLU A 91 7.40 12.71 1.88
N SER A 92 7.12 14.01 1.95
CA SER A 92 5.96 14.52 2.69
C SER A 92 4.64 14.05 2.08
N ALA A 93 4.56 13.98 0.75
CA ALA A 93 3.40 13.46 0.03
C ALA A 93 3.24 11.94 0.21
N ALA A 94 4.34 11.17 0.22
CA ALA A 94 4.31 9.73 0.49
C ALA A 94 3.84 9.42 1.92
N LEU A 95 4.29 10.20 2.91
CA LEU A 95 3.79 10.10 4.29
C LEU A 95 2.32 10.49 4.43
N ALA A 96 1.92 11.58 3.77
CA ALA A 96 0.52 11.98 3.74
C ALA A 96 -0.34 10.87 3.10
N LEU A 97 0.12 10.24 2.02
CA LEU A 97 -0.55 9.10 1.40
C LEU A 97 -0.65 7.92 2.37
N GLN A 98 0.47 7.49 2.96
CA GLN A 98 0.50 6.43 3.97
C GLN A 98 -0.52 6.68 5.10
N TRP A 99 -0.54 7.90 5.64
CA TRP A 99 -1.46 8.27 6.69
C TRP A 99 -2.92 8.19 6.22
N THR A 100 -3.24 8.75 5.05
CA THR A 100 -4.62 8.71 4.54
C THR A 100 -5.12 7.30 4.24
N VAL A 101 -4.26 6.42 3.73
CA VAL A 101 -4.56 5.00 3.49
C VAL A 101 -4.79 4.28 4.81
N GLY A 102 -3.93 4.49 5.81
CA GLY A 102 -4.09 3.91 7.16
C GLY A 102 -5.39 4.33 7.86
N GLN A 103 -5.96 5.48 7.51
CA GLN A 103 -7.28 5.91 7.99
C GLN A 103 -8.45 5.18 7.31
N GLN A 104 -8.25 4.64 6.10
CA GLN A 104 -9.28 3.87 5.40
C GLN A 104 -9.22 2.39 5.77
N ARG A 105 -8.01 1.85 5.90
CA ARG A 105 -7.81 0.41 6.05
C ARG A 105 -6.63 0.12 7.00
N PRO A 106 -6.78 -0.81 7.96
CA PRO A 106 -5.66 -1.27 8.77
C PRO A 106 -4.57 -1.93 7.91
N GLY A 107 -3.31 -1.69 8.23
CA GLY A 107 -2.18 -2.26 7.51
C GLY A 107 -0.88 -1.52 7.78
N SER A 108 0.14 -1.86 7.00
CA SER A 108 1.44 -1.20 7.02
C SER A 108 1.89 -0.85 5.61
N ALA A 109 2.52 0.32 5.47
CA ALA A 109 3.18 0.71 4.24
C ALA A 109 4.64 0.21 4.22
N SER A 110 5.14 -0.11 3.04
CA SER A 110 6.55 -0.29 2.72
C SER A 110 6.86 0.37 1.38
N ASP A 111 8.15 0.40 1.03
CA ASP A 111 8.65 0.82 -0.29
C ASP A 111 8.07 2.17 -0.74
N LEU A 112 8.08 3.15 0.17
CA LEU A 112 7.60 4.50 -0.11
C LEU A 112 8.47 5.10 -1.22
N ALA A 113 7.81 5.59 -2.26
CA ALA A 113 8.50 6.20 -3.39
C ALA A 113 7.72 7.41 -3.90
N GLY A 114 8.40 8.29 -4.61
CA GLY A 114 7.76 9.42 -5.25
C GLY A 114 8.72 10.32 -6.01
N GLN A 115 8.14 11.31 -6.67
CA GLN A 115 8.83 12.35 -7.43
C GLN A 115 8.03 13.65 -7.36
N LEU A 116 8.73 14.78 -7.49
CA LEU A 116 8.16 16.12 -7.53
C LEU A 116 8.78 16.90 -8.69
N SER A 117 7.94 17.34 -9.62
CA SER A 117 8.34 18.25 -10.69
C SER A 117 8.62 19.65 -10.13
N ALA A 118 9.89 20.04 -10.11
CA ALA A 118 10.31 21.38 -9.71
C ALA A 118 9.72 22.51 -10.59
N THR A 119 9.24 22.19 -11.80
CA THR A 119 8.72 23.19 -12.75
C THR A 119 7.22 23.37 -12.65
N SER A 120 6.46 22.28 -12.49
CA SER A 120 4.99 22.32 -12.48
C SER A 120 4.38 22.18 -11.08
N GLY A 121 5.15 21.75 -10.07
CA GLY A 121 4.60 21.37 -8.77
C GLY A 121 3.84 20.06 -8.80
N ASP A 122 3.79 19.36 -9.93
CA ASP A 122 3.17 18.05 -10.05
C ASP A 122 3.97 17.03 -9.24
N TYR A 123 3.30 16.10 -8.57
CA TYR A 123 3.97 15.01 -7.89
C TYR A 123 3.22 13.70 -8.05
N TYR A 124 3.99 12.63 -8.05
CA TYR A 124 3.49 11.27 -7.98
C TYR A 124 4.16 10.58 -6.79
N VAL A 125 3.36 9.90 -5.99
CA VAL A 125 3.85 9.09 -4.87
C VAL A 125 3.15 7.75 -4.87
N GLU A 126 3.85 6.73 -4.41
CA GLU A 126 3.34 5.38 -4.28
C GLU A 126 3.83 4.72 -2.99
N ILE A 127 3.01 3.80 -2.48
CA ILE A 127 3.35 2.95 -1.34
C ILE A 127 2.95 1.51 -1.65
N HIS A 128 3.72 0.57 -1.11
CA HIS A 128 3.29 -0.82 -1.01
C HIS A 128 2.49 -1.01 0.27
N TRP A 129 1.23 -1.42 0.14
CA TRP A 129 0.33 -1.61 1.28
C TRP A 129 0.13 -3.09 1.58
N ASP A 130 0.47 -3.51 2.81
CA ASP A 130 0.22 -4.85 3.36
C ASP A 130 -0.89 -4.72 4.41
N ASP A 131 -2.13 -5.06 4.05
CA ASP A 131 -3.24 -5.19 4.99
C ASP A 131 -3.23 -6.58 5.63
N ALA A 132 -3.69 -6.67 6.88
CA ALA A 132 -3.55 -7.88 7.71
C ALA A 132 -4.15 -9.16 7.09
N ASP A 133 -5.09 -9.01 6.16
CA ASP A 133 -5.84 -10.10 5.54
C ASP A 133 -5.27 -10.57 4.19
N ALA A 134 -4.18 -9.95 3.68
CA ALA A 134 -3.70 -10.19 2.33
C ALA A 134 -2.50 -11.15 2.22
N LEU A 135 -2.37 -11.73 1.02
CA LEU A 135 -1.38 -12.75 0.66
C LEU A 135 -0.08 -12.15 0.11
N GLY A 136 0.08 -10.83 0.17
CA GLY A 136 1.23 -10.07 -0.33
C GLY A 136 0.86 -8.61 -0.58
N ALA A 137 1.83 -7.70 -0.65
CA ALA A 137 1.61 -6.26 -0.79
C ALA A 137 0.90 -5.88 -2.12
N SER A 138 0.33 -4.68 -2.15
CA SER A 138 -0.30 -4.05 -3.32
C SER A 138 0.17 -2.62 -3.47
N VAL A 139 0.12 -2.04 -4.68
CA VAL A 139 0.47 -0.64 -4.88
C VAL A 139 -0.75 0.26 -4.63
N VAL A 140 -0.53 1.33 -3.86
CA VAL A 140 -1.43 2.47 -3.77
C VAL A 140 -0.66 3.70 -4.23
N GLY A 141 -1.18 4.39 -5.24
CA GLY A 141 -0.53 5.56 -5.84
C GLY A 141 -1.41 6.80 -5.76
N LEU A 142 -0.77 7.97 -5.69
CA LEU A 142 -1.40 9.28 -5.76
C LEU A 142 -0.63 10.16 -6.75
N ASN A 143 -1.35 10.74 -7.71
CA ASN A 143 -0.83 11.69 -8.69
C ASN A 143 -1.56 13.02 -8.52
N VAL A 144 -0.82 14.12 -8.32
CA VAL A 144 -1.35 15.47 -8.22
C VAL A 144 -0.76 16.32 -9.34
N GLN A 145 -1.65 16.92 -10.15
CA GLN A 145 -1.28 17.65 -11.36
C GLN A 145 -1.90 19.05 -11.38
N HIS A 146 -1.09 20.07 -11.68
CA HIS A 146 -1.48 21.47 -11.79
C HIS A 146 -1.75 21.86 -13.24
N GLY A 147 -3.02 22.12 -13.57
CA GLY A 147 -3.42 22.80 -14.81
C GLY A 147 -3.24 22.04 -16.13
N ARG A 148 -2.65 20.83 -16.13
CA ARG A 148 -2.29 20.08 -17.36
C ARG A 148 -2.80 18.64 -17.42
N GLY A 149 -3.45 18.14 -16.38
CA GLY A 149 -4.02 16.79 -16.37
C GLY A 149 -5.26 16.68 -17.24
N MET A 150 -5.31 15.68 -18.12
CA MET A 150 -6.56 15.29 -18.77
C MET A 150 -7.41 14.56 -17.73
N HIS A 151 -8.56 15.12 -17.38
CA HIS A 151 -9.49 14.44 -16.48
C HIS A 151 -10.12 13.24 -17.19
N ALA A 152 -10.15 12.09 -16.51
CA ALA A 152 -10.76 10.89 -17.04
C ALA A 152 -12.24 11.11 -17.38
N THR A 153 -12.69 10.57 -18.52
CA THR A 153 -14.10 10.54 -18.90
C THR A 153 -14.61 9.10 -18.93
N CYS A 154 -15.92 8.92 -18.83
CA CYS A 154 -16.55 7.60 -18.94
C CYS A 154 -16.80 7.15 -20.39
N ASP A 155 -16.24 7.86 -21.37
CA ASP A 155 -16.32 7.47 -22.78
C ASP A 155 -15.24 6.45 -23.16
N ASP A 156 -14.24 6.26 -22.28
CA ASP A 156 -13.20 5.26 -22.46
C ASP A 156 -13.75 3.85 -22.16
N PRO A 157 -13.71 2.90 -23.13
CA PRO A 157 -14.18 1.54 -22.93
C PRO A 157 -13.32 0.73 -21.93
N GLU A 158 -12.11 1.17 -21.61
CA GLU A 158 -11.23 0.53 -20.61
C GLU A 158 -11.65 0.86 -19.17
N HIS A 159 -12.42 1.94 -18.98
CA HIS A 159 -12.97 2.36 -17.69
C HIS A 159 -14.23 1.56 -17.31
N LEU A 160 -14.02 0.35 -16.79
CA LEU A 160 -15.06 -0.54 -16.29
C LEU A 160 -15.83 0.07 -15.10
N GLY A 161 -17.16 0.03 -15.16
CA GLY A 161 -18.00 0.55 -14.08
C GLY A 161 -17.86 2.06 -13.85
N CYS A 162 -17.42 2.80 -14.87
CA CYS A 162 -17.15 4.23 -14.74
C CYS A 162 -18.37 5.03 -14.26
N ARG A 163 -18.12 5.95 -13.33
CA ARG A 163 -19.09 6.91 -12.84
C ARG A 163 -18.45 8.28 -12.73
N ALA A 164 -18.99 9.25 -13.48
CA ALA A 164 -18.69 10.66 -13.33
C ALA A 164 -19.74 11.35 -12.45
N THR A 165 -19.33 12.25 -11.57
CA THR A 165 -20.23 12.99 -10.67
C THR A 165 -19.65 14.38 -10.40
N ARG A 166 -20.45 15.43 -10.60
CA ARG A 166 -20.11 16.78 -10.16
C ARG A 166 -20.48 16.95 -8.68
N LEU A 167 -19.52 17.37 -7.87
CA LEU A 167 -19.67 17.60 -6.43
C LEU A 167 -20.26 19.00 -6.16
N SER A 168 -20.71 19.23 -4.93
CA SER A 168 -21.34 20.50 -4.51
C SER A 168 -20.38 21.69 -4.52
N ASP A 169 -19.07 21.45 -4.41
CA ASP A 169 -18.02 22.47 -4.51
C ASP A 169 -17.64 22.79 -5.96
N GLY A 170 -18.27 22.14 -6.94
CA GLY A 170 -17.98 22.28 -8.37
C GLY A 170 -16.92 21.32 -8.91
N SER A 171 -16.27 20.53 -8.05
CA SER A 171 -15.31 19.52 -8.50
C SER A 171 -15.97 18.44 -9.35
N GLU A 172 -15.22 17.83 -10.25
CA GLU A 172 -15.63 16.70 -11.08
C GLU A 172 -14.91 15.45 -10.57
N LEU A 173 -15.66 14.45 -10.12
CA LEU A 173 -15.13 13.17 -9.66
C LEU A 173 -15.50 12.08 -10.65
N THR A 174 -14.50 11.35 -11.13
CA THR A 174 -14.65 10.17 -11.97
C THR A 174 -14.05 8.96 -11.25
N THR A 175 -14.82 7.88 -11.12
CA THR A 175 -14.37 6.62 -10.50
C THR A 175 -14.57 5.46 -11.45
N TYR A 176 -13.60 4.56 -11.54
CA TYR A 176 -13.65 3.40 -12.45
C TYR A 176 -12.68 2.30 -12.02
N GLU A 177 -12.85 1.13 -12.62
CA GLU A 177 -11.87 0.05 -12.63
C GLU A 177 -11.27 -0.06 -14.03
N GLU A 178 -9.99 -0.41 -14.13
CA GLU A 178 -9.35 -0.77 -15.39
C GLU A 178 -8.57 -2.08 -15.21
N ARG A 179 -8.37 -2.78 -16.32
CA ARG A 179 -7.45 -3.93 -16.35
C ARG A 179 -6.11 -3.39 -16.82
N ALA A 180 -5.08 -3.51 -15.99
CA ALA A 180 -3.74 -3.27 -16.46
C ALA A 180 -3.38 -4.40 -17.43
N ASP A 181 -3.16 -4.06 -18.71
CA ASP A 181 -2.65 -5.01 -19.71
C ASP A 181 -1.13 -5.12 -19.54
N VAL A 182 -0.74 -5.95 -18.58
CA VAL A 182 0.65 -6.15 -18.16
C VAL A 182 1.07 -7.61 -18.36
N PRO A 183 2.32 -7.89 -18.76
CA PRO A 183 2.84 -9.25 -18.80
C PRO A 183 2.67 -9.88 -17.41
N GLY A 184 1.97 -11.02 -17.31
CA GLY A 184 1.63 -11.66 -16.01
C GLY A 184 0.13 -11.80 -15.74
N GLY A 185 -0.73 -11.13 -16.52
CA GLY A 185 -2.19 -11.23 -16.45
C GLY A 185 -2.86 -9.91 -16.04
N PRO A 186 -4.20 -9.79 -16.14
CA PRO A 186 -4.87 -8.52 -15.91
C PRO A 186 -4.89 -8.20 -14.42
N ALA A 187 -3.94 -7.40 -13.94
CA ALA A 187 -4.08 -6.77 -12.64
C ALA A 187 -5.27 -5.81 -12.71
N THR A 188 -6.11 -5.82 -11.68
CA THR A 188 -7.21 -4.87 -11.56
C THR A 188 -6.69 -3.63 -10.87
N ARG A 189 -6.94 -2.46 -11.46
CA ARG A 189 -6.66 -1.16 -10.86
C ARG A 189 -7.97 -0.42 -10.65
N ARG A 190 -8.18 0.07 -9.43
CA ARG A 190 -9.27 1.00 -9.08
C ARG A 190 -8.74 2.41 -9.09
N VAL A 191 -9.54 3.35 -9.59
CA VAL A 191 -9.15 4.76 -9.71
C VAL A 191 -10.27 5.67 -9.21
N ALA A 192 -9.87 6.70 -8.47
CA ALA A 192 -10.66 7.91 -8.27
C ALA A 192 -9.86 9.10 -8.81
N ASP A 193 -10.43 9.82 -9.78
CA ASP A 193 -9.87 11.02 -10.43
C ASP A 193 -10.75 12.21 -10.05
N LEU A 194 -10.19 13.16 -9.31
CA LEU A 194 -10.87 14.38 -8.90
C LEU A 194 -10.24 15.60 -9.59
N LEU A 195 -11.01 16.31 -10.40
CA LEU A 195 -10.65 17.62 -10.93
C LEU A 195 -11.34 18.71 -10.11
N ARG A 196 -10.56 19.51 -9.38
CA ARG A 196 -11.06 20.65 -8.60
C ARG A 196 -11.31 21.89 -9.46
N PRO A 197 -12.14 22.85 -9.01
CA PRO A 197 -12.35 24.13 -9.68
C PRO A 197 -11.09 24.98 -9.86
N ASP A 198 -10.11 24.81 -8.96
CA ASP A 198 -8.79 25.46 -9.02
C ASP A 198 -7.85 24.84 -10.08
N ARG A 199 -8.34 23.87 -10.87
CA ARG A 199 -7.60 23.17 -11.94
C ARG A 199 -6.51 22.23 -11.43
N ILE A 200 -6.57 21.83 -10.17
CA ILE A 200 -5.73 20.75 -9.64
C ILE A 200 -6.47 19.42 -9.83
N ARG A 201 -5.80 18.47 -10.50
CA ARG A 201 -6.28 17.09 -10.69
C ARG A 201 -5.58 16.19 -9.68
N ILE A 202 -6.35 15.38 -8.97
CA ILE A 202 -5.87 14.45 -7.94
C ILE A 202 -6.36 13.05 -8.32
N VAL A 203 -5.45 12.14 -8.62
CA VAL A 203 -5.76 10.76 -9.00
C VAL A 203 -5.21 9.83 -7.95
N ALA A 204 -6.07 9.13 -7.22
CA ALA A 204 -5.67 8.03 -6.36
C ALA A 204 -6.00 6.69 -7.03
N SER A 205 -5.10 5.73 -6.90
CA SER A 205 -5.33 4.39 -7.43
C SER A 205 -4.84 3.28 -6.51
N SER A 206 -5.42 2.10 -6.68
CA SER A 206 -5.07 0.91 -5.93
C SER A 206 -5.10 -0.30 -6.84
N THR A 207 -4.04 -1.11 -6.82
CA THR A 207 -3.89 -2.30 -7.65
C THR A 207 -3.96 -3.59 -6.81
N ASP A 208 -4.27 -4.73 -7.45
CA ASP A 208 -4.24 -6.06 -6.81
C ASP A 208 -2.92 -6.83 -7.04
N GLY A 209 -1.87 -6.10 -7.40
CA GLY A 209 -0.54 -6.63 -7.65
C GLY A 209 0.56 -5.61 -7.35
N VAL A 210 1.79 -6.01 -7.64
CA VAL A 210 2.98 -5.15 -7.59
C VAL A 210 3.77 -5.31 -8.89
N ASP A 211 4.49 -4.25 -9.26
CA ASP A 211 5.45 -4.32 -10.35
C ASP A 211 6.60 -5.25 -9.97
N ALA A 212 6.94 -6.18 -10.85
CA ALA A 212 8.07 -7.07 -10.70
C ALA A 212 9.33 -6.40 -11.26
N GLU A 213 10.50 -6.86 -10.81
CA GLU A 213 11.79 -6.27 -11.21
C GLU A 213 12.06 -6.32 -12.74
N ASP A 214 11.33 -7.14 -13.49
CA ASP A 214 11.42 -7.27 -14.94
C ASP A 214 10.35 -6.49 -15.72
N GLY A 215 9.56 -5.64 -15.03
CA GLY A 215 8.45 -4.88 -15.60
C GLY A 215 7.20 -5.72 -15.89
N SER A 216 7.17 -6.99 -15.46
CA SER A 216 5.94 -7.77 -15.38
C SER A 216 5.16 -7.39 -14.13
N TRP A 217 3.86 -7.68 -14.07
CA TRP A 217 3.08 -7.47 -12.86
C TRP A 217 2.73 -8.80 -12.22
N ASP A 218 3.12 -8.94 -10.96
CA ASP A 218 2.73 -10.07 -10.13
C ASP A 218 1.41 -9.72 -9.43
N ARG A 219 0.32 -10.38 -9.84
CA ARG A 219 -0.93 -10.33 -9.08
C ARG A 219 -0.73 -11.03 -7.74
N THR A 220 -0.68 -10.26 -6.66
CA THR A 220 -0.40 -10.74 -5.29
C THR A 220 -1.68 -11.09 -4.53
N ARG A 221 -2.84 -10.59 -4.98
CA ARG A 221 -4.12 -10.70 -4.28
C ARG A 221 -5.31 -10.72 -5.26
N PRO A 222 -6.50 -11.19 -4.83
CA PRO A 222 -7.66 -11.30 -5.72
C PRO A 222 -8.33 -9.95 -6.03
N THR A 223 -8.14 -8.93 -5.19
CA THR A 223 -8.77 -7.60 -5.37
C THR A 223 -7.87 -6.51 -4.79
N PRO A 224 -7.93 -5.25 -5.30
CA PRO A 224 -7.18 -4.15 -4.71
C PRO A 224 -7.57 -3.92 -3.24
N PRO A 225 -6.63 -3.49 -2.36
CA PRO A 225 -6.92 -3.25 -0.94
C PRO A 225 -7.95 -2.14 -0.72
N LEU A 226 -7.97 -1.12 -1.58
CA LEU A 226 -8.87 0.01 -1.43
C LEU A 226 -10.08 -0.14 -2.35
N SER A 227 -11.26 0.19 -1.82
CA SER A 227 -12.47 0.33 -2.62
C SER A 227 -12.50 1.68 -3.34
N LEU A 228 -13.40 1.84 -4.31
CA LEU A 228 -13.63 3.15 -4.94
C LEU A 228 -14.10 4.22 -3.93
N ALA A 229 -14.80 3.80 -2.86
CA ALA A 229 -15.22 4.71 -1.79
C ALA A 229 -14.02 5.21 -0.96
N ASP A 230 -13.06 4.32 -0.66
CA ASP A 230 -11.84 4.68 0.07
C ASP A 230 -10.98 5.65 -0.77
N LEU A 231 -10.79 5.34 -2.06
CA LEU A 231 -10.06 6.21 -2.98
C LEU A 231 -10.74 7.57 -3.14
N THR A 232 -12.08 7.59 -3.21
CA THR A 232 -12.87 8.83 -3.21
C THR A 232 -12.64 9.64 -1.94
N SER A 233 -12.55 9.00 -0.76
CA SER A 233 -12.23 9.68 0.50
C SER A 233 -10.84 10.29 0.48
N ILE A 234 -9.86 9.59 -0.09
CA ILE A 234 -8.48 10.05 -0.20
C ILE A 234 -8.41 11.29 -1.11
N VAL A 235 -8.88 11.24 -2.35
CA VAL A 235 -8.73 12.36 -3.30
C VAL A 235 -9.48 13.63 -2.88
N ARG A 236 -10.56 13.48 -2.11
CA ARG A 236 -11.37 14.61 -1.62
C ARG A 236 -10.76 15.34 -0.43
N ARG A 237 -9.61 14.93 0.07
CA ARG A 237 -8.95 15.65 1.17
C ARG A 237 -8.42 17.00 0.68
N PRO A 238 -8.69 18.09 1.41
CA PRO A 238 -8.33 19.44 0.94
C PRO A 238 -6.81 19.69 0.93
N MET A 239 -6.03 18.86 1.62
CA MET A 239 -4.59 19.04 1.80
C MET A 239 -3.75 18.75 0.55
N TRP A 240 -4.31 18.12 -0.49
CA TRP A 240 -3.57 17.85 -1.71
C TRP A 240 -3.37 19.15 -2.50
N GLY A 241 -2.12 19.58 -2.67
CA GLY A 241 -1.75 20.76 -3.45
C GLY A 241 -0.27 21.09 -3.29
N ASP A 242 0.08 22.36 -3.55
CA ASP A 242 1.44 22.90 -3.45
C ASP A 242 2.02 22.85 -2.04
N GLU A 243 1.16 22.83 -1.02
CA GLU A 243 1.57 22.79 0.37
C GLU A 243 0.84 21.67 1.13
N LEU A 244 1.56 21.02 2.03
CA LEU A 244 1.04 20.04 2.98
C LEU A 244 1.16 20.55 4.41
N PRO A 245 0.36 20.01 5.36
CA PRO A 245 0.56 20.25 6.78
C PRO A 245 2.02 20.06 7.19
N VAL A 246 2.57 21.00 7.98
CA VAL A 246 3.98 20.96 8.42
C VAL A 246 4.33 19.66 9.13
N ALA A 247 3.36 19.01 9.81
CA ALA A 247 3.57 17.70 10.42
C ALA A 247 4.05 16.62 9.42
N PHE A 248 3.59 16.65 8.17
CA PHE A 248 4.05 15.73 7.13
C PHE A 248 5.39 16.16 6.52
N VAL A 249 5.60 17.47 6.37
CA VAL A 249 6.85 18.01 5.82
C VAL A 249 8.01 17.75 6.78
N ASP A 250 7.84 18.04 8.06
CA ASP A 250 8.85 17.79 9.09
C ASP A 250 9.12 16.29 9.26
N ALA A 251 8.07 15.45 9.26
CA ALA A 251 8.24 14.00 9.35
C ALA A 251 8.87 13.40 8.08
N GLY A 252 8.70 14.05 6.93
CA GLY A 252 9.32 13.65 5.66
C GLY A 252 10.82 13.91 5.64
N GLN A 253 11.31 14.89 6.40
CA GLN A 253 12.74 15.17 6.53
C GLN A 253 13.44 14.03 7.26
N GLY A 254 14.00 13.09 6.50
CA GLY A 254 14.64 11.88 7.02
C GLY A 254 13.76 10.62 6.95
N LEU A 255 12.73 10.62 6.11
CA LEU A 255 12.00 9.40 5.79
C LEU A 255 12.95 8.38 5.14
N GLU A 256 13.20 7.28 5.84
CA GLU A 256 14.07 6.20 5.39
C GLU A 256 13.44 4.83 5.67
N PRO A 257 13.37 3.92 4.68
CA PRO A 257 13.76 4.11 3.28
C PRO A 257 12.69 4.90 2.50
N TYR A 258 13.14 5.85 1.66
CA TYR A 258 12.35 6.50 0.63
C TYR A 258 13.09 6.37 -0.72
N ARG A 259 12.36 6.10 -1.79
CA ARG A 259 12.91 6.03 -3.14
C ARG A 259 12.45 7.24 -3.96
N ASP A 260 13.39 8.12 -4.28
CA ASP A 260 13.16 9.14 -5.29
C ASP A 260 13.10 8.48 -6.68
N LEU A 261 11.98 8.67 -7.38
CA LEU A 261 11.77 8.09 -8.70
C LEU A 261 12.56 8.83 -9.78
N ASP A 262 13.00 10.07 -9.54
CA ASP A 262 13.81 10.84 -10.49
C ASP A 262 15.27 10.32 -10.57
N ASP A 263 15.78 9.72 -9.49
CA ASP A 263 17.16 9.22 -9.40
C ASP A 263 17.43 7.99 -10.28
N HIS A 264 16.40 7.27 -10.71
CA HIS A 264 16.54 6.02 -11.43
C HIS A 264 16.59 6.15 -12.95
N GLY A 265 16.54 7.36 -13.51
CA GLY A 265 16.74 7.62 -14.95
C GLY A 265 15.73 6.98 -15.90
N GLY A 266 14.78 6.20 -15.37
CA GLY A 266 13.64 5.66 -16.07
C GLY A 266 12.42 6.45 -15.66
N TRP A 267 12.00 7.38 -16.50
CA TRP A 267 10.65 7.92 -16.43
C TRP A 267 9.68 6.75 -16.58
N ILE A 268 9.18 6.22 -15.46
CA ILE A 268 7.96 5.42 -15.50
C ILE A 268 6.89 6.44 -15.80
N HIS A 269 6.32 6.38 -17.01
CA HIS A 269 5.13 7.15 -17.32
C HIS A 269 4.08 6.82 -16.25
N GLY A 270 3.91 7.73 -15.28
CA GLY A 270 2.75 7.68 -14.42
C GLY A 270 1.51 7.59 -15.33
N PRO A 271 0.51 6.79 -14.95
CA PRO A 271 -0.67 6.61 -15.78
C PRO A 271 -1.29 7.98 -16.10
N ALA A 272 -1.53 8.21 -17.39
CA ALA A 272 -2.14 9.43 -17.93
C ALA A 272 -3.56 9.62 -17.35
#